data_AF-A0A498MS59-F1
#
_entry.id   AF-A0A498MS59-F1
#
_cell.length_a   1.000
_cell.length_b   1.000
_cell.length_c   1.000
_cell.angle_alpha   90.00
_cell.angle_beta   90.00
_cell.angle_gamma   90.00
#
_symmetry.space_group_name_H-M   'P 1'
#
loop_
_entity.id
_entity.type
_entity.pdbx_description
1 polymer ?
#
loop_
_entity_poly.entity_id
_entity_poly.type
_entity_poly.pdbx_seq_one_letter_code
_entity_poly.pdbx_strand_id
1 'polypeptide(L)'
;MQEISVTVFVENRGENSYNTRFTLSYPFGLSYRRIISKQGRVECVSLDSEQKGSFGETTCHISKPILKSNSQAVFHITYSISKESTFDQNVAFTARINRHEDSTLHINFTAEKNDIDKPVKQILKVENDFRELSFKVFIRVPVMLGDKSIWTNKNIEIPDCVKQRDLQPVITDFVKVIKKDHVVNCSVAACAEFSCDNTLIKNERKFYNITGNTGLRAAVFQLVSSASLDYDKSKYVFFSSDSQQTAPSVQINTQVEVYEEVNLTKEIIVGVIGGLLLLAVITAALYKAGFFKSQYKQMLENAEQSPEEGPITQ
;
A
#
# COMPACT_ATOMS: atom_id res chain seq x y z
N MET A 1 9.75 42.47 -3.86
CA MET A 1 8.59 42.55 -2.96
C MET A 1 7.59 41.53 -3.49
N GLN A 2 7.08 40.61 -2.67
CA GLN A 2 6.14 39.59 -3.15
C GLN A 2 4.72 40.18 -3.17
N GLU A 3 3.96 39.88 -4.21
CA GLU A 3 2.59 40.36 -4.40
C GLU A 3 1.65 39.19 -4.62
N ILE A 4 0.43 39.32 -4.14
CA ILE A 4 -0.67 38.40 -4.40
C ILE A 4 -1.81 39.17 -5.07
N SER A 5 -2.44 38.54 -6.08
CA SER A 5 -3.57 39.12 -6.79
C SER A 5 -4.83 38.30 -6.54
N VAL A 6 -5.92 38.99 -6.20
CA VAL A 6 -7.24 38.41 -5.95
C VAL A 6 -8.20 38.93 -7.00
N THR A 7 -8.92 38.02 -7.67
CA THR A 7 -9.98 38.37 -8.62
C THR A 7 -11.32 38.35 -7.91
N VAL A 8 -12.03 39.48 -7.96
CA VAL A 8 -13.39 39.63 -7.42
C VAL A 8 -14.38 39.68 -8.57
N PHE A 9 -15.33 38.75 -8.58
CA PHE A 9 -16.43 38.68 -9.54
C PHE A 9 -17.74 38.97 -8.81
N VAL A 10 -18.47 39.99 -9.26
CA VAL A 10 -19.77 40.39 -8.69
C VAL A 10 -20.81 40.40 -9.79
N GLU A 11 -21.92 39.70 -9.58
CA GLU A 11 -23.00 39.55 -10.54
C GLU A 11 -24.32 40.03 -9.93
N ASN A 12 -25.06 40.86 -10.67
CA ASN A 12 -26.41 41.26 -10.32
C ASN A 12 -27.42 40.58 -11.25
N ARG A 13 -28.16 39.59 -10.72
CA ARG A 13 -29.20 38.84 -11.45
C ARG A 13 -30.62 39.38 -11.24
N GLY A 14 -30.76 40.42 -10.41
CA GLY A 14 -32.04 41.02 -10.08
C GLY A 14 -32.24 42.37 -10.76
N GLU A 15 -33.02 43.23 -10.11
CA GLU A 15 -33.20 44.63 -10.49
C GLU A 15 -31.92 45.46 -10.24
N ASN A 16 -31.93 46.74 -10.63
CA ASN A 16 -30.83 47.65 -10.38
C ASN A 16 -30.49 47.72 -8.87
N SER A 17 -29.22 47.52 -8.52
CA SER A 17 -28.74 47.64 -7.15
C SER A 17 -28.11 49.01 -6.92
N TYR A 18 -28.53 49.70 -5.86
CA TYR A 18 -28.00 51.00 -5.46
C TYR A 18 -26.92 50.81 -4.39
N ASN A 19 -25.90 51.68 -4.39
CA ASN A 19 -24.82 51.68 -3.39
C ASN A 19 -24.14 50.31 -3.17
N THR A 20 -24.03 49.51 -4.23
CA THR A 20 -23.41 48.19 -4.17
C THR A 20 -21.96 48.32 -3.68
N ARG A 21 -21.60 47.52 -2.67
CA ARG A 21 -20.23 47.43 -2.17
C ARG A 21 -19.88 45.99 -1.85
N PHE A 22 -18.60 45.68 -1.95
CA PHE A 22 -18.03 44.47 -1.36
C PHE A 22 -16.92 44.87 -0.40
N THR A 23 -16.68 44.01 0.58
CA THR A 23 -15.65 44.24 1.58
C THR A 23 -14.82 42.97 1.70
N LEU A 24 -13.50 43.14 1.63
CA LEU A 24 -12.54 42.06 1.80
C LEU A 24 -11.79 42.29 3.11
N SER A 25 -11.82 41.29 3.97
CA SER A 25 -10.97 41.23 5.17
C SER A 25 -9.74 40.38 4.86
N TYR A 26 -8.56 40.86 5.23
CA TYR A 26 -7.29 40.17 5.02
C TYR A 26 -6.43 40.22 6.28
N PRO A 27 -5.63 39.18 6.55
CA PRO A 27 -4.87 39.12 7.80
C PRO A 27 -3.70 40.10 7.80
N PHE A 28 -3.16 40.32 9.00
CA PHE A 28 -1.92 41.06 9.21
C PHE A 28 -0.79 40.55 8.30
N GLY A 29 -0.07 41.48 7.68
CA GLY A 29 1.02 41.21 6.76
C GLY A 29 0.69 41.43 5.28
N LEU A 30 -0.59 41.52 4.91
CA LEU A 30 -1.02 41.98 3.59
C LEU A 30 -1.25 43.48 3.69
N SER A 31 -0.81 44.20 2.66
CA SER A 31 -1.04 45.62 2.52
C SER A 31 -1.61 45.91 1.13
N TYR A 32 -2.74 46.63 1.10
CA TYR A 32 -3.39 46.98 -0.15
C TYR A 32 -2.50 47.85 -1.03
N ARG A 33 -2.39 47.51 -2.31
CA ARG A 33 -1.59 48.28 -3.27
C ARG A 33 -2.45 48.98 -4.31
N ARG A 34 -3.29 48.21 -5.00
CA ARG A 34 -4.09 48.75 -6.09
C ARG A 34 -5.23 47.82 -6.46
N ILE A 35 -6.19 48.41 -7.16
CA ILE A 35 -7.26 47.72 -7.85
C ILE A 35 -7.23 48.06 -9.34
N ILE A 36 -7.46 47.06 -10.18
CA ILE A 36 -7.62 47.20 -11.63
C ILE A 36 -9.02 46.74 -11.98
N SER A 37 -9.81 47.64 -12.59
CA SER A 37 -11.10 47.27 -13.12
C SER A 37 -10.96 46.58 -14.47
N LYS A 38 -11.51 45.36 -14.58
CA LYS A 38 -11.69 44.67 -15.87
C LYS A 38 -13.07 44.94 -16.45
N GLN A 39 -14.09 44.97 -15.58
CA GLN A 39 -15.47 45.29 -15.96
C GLN A 39 -16.15 46.07 -14.82
N GLY A 40 -16.75 47.22 -15.14
CA GLY A 40 -17.41 48.10 -14.17
C GLY A 40 -16.52 49.26 -13.68
N ARG A 41 -17.07 50.13 -12.83
CA ARG A 41 -16.31 51.18 -12.12
C ARG A 41 -16.23 50.82 -10.65
N VAL A 42 -15.13 51.18 -9.99
CA VAL A 42 -14.93 50.86 -8.57
C VAL A 42 -14.14 51.95 -7.87
N GLU A 43 -14.50 52.21 -6.62
CA GLU A 43 -13.79 53.11 -5.73
C GLU A 43 -13.62 52.39 -4.38
N CYS A 44 -12.38 52.23 -3.93
CA CYS A 44 -12.07 51.46 -2.72
C CYS A 44 -11.45 52.34 -1.64
N VAL A 45 -11.83 52.06 -0.40
CA VAL A 45 -11.19 52.56 0.81
C VAL A 45 -10.60 51.36 1.53
N SER A 46 -9.33 51.45 1.90
CA SER A 46 -8.58 50.37 2.51
C SER A 46 -7.95 50.84 3.81
N LEU A 47 -8.01 49.99 4.84
CA LEU A 47 -7.33 50.14 6.11
C LEU A 47 -6.54 48.86 6.39
N ASP A 48 -5.22 48.97 6.36
CA ASP A 48 -4.33 47.84 6.63
C ASP A 48 -4.28 47.53 8.13
N SER A 49 -3.99 46.27 8.46
CA SER A 49 -3.85 45.82 9.85
C SER A 49 -2.52 46.27 10.44
N GLU A 50 -2.56 46.90 11.62
CA GLU A 50 -1.36 47.36 12.33
C GLU A 50 -0.80 46.33 13.31
N GLN A 51 -1.59 45.35 13.76
CA GLN A 51 -1.19 44.37 14.77
C GLN A 51 -1.42 42.92 14.34
N LYS A 52 -0.56 42.03 14.82
CA LYS A 52 -0.69 40.59 14.59
C LYS A 52 -1.95 40.07 15.31
N GLY A 53 -2.95 39.61 14.55
CA GLY A 53 -4.24 39.13 15.06
C GLY A 53 -5.44 39.99 14.66
N SER A 54 -5.23 41.23 14.18
CA SER A 54 -6.29 42.02 13.53
C SER A 54 -6.31 41.79 12.02
N PHE A 55 -7.50 41.94 11.44
CA PHE A 55 -7.69 41.93 9.99
C PHE A 55 -7.68 43.36 9.45
N GLY A 56 -7.00 43.57 8.33
CA GLY A 56 -7.18 44.75 7.49
C GLY A 56 -8.46 44.59 6.68
N GLU A 57 -9.01 45.70 6.24
CA GLU A 57 -10.31 45.74 5.56
C GLU A 57 -10.23 46.66 4.35
N THR A 58 -10.67 46.16 3.19
CA THR A 58 -10.83 46.96 1.98
C THR A 58 -12.27 46.92 1.53
N THR A 59 -12.95 48.06 1.62
CA THR A 59 -14.33 48.25 1.18
C THR A 59 -14.35 48.97 -0.16
N CYS A 60 -14.97 48.34 -1.15
CA CYS A 60 -15.01 48.81 -2.53
C CYS A 60 -16.45 49.04 -2.97
N HIS A 61 -16.74 50.25 -3.42
CA HIS A 61 -18.02 50.64 -3.97
C HIS A 61 -18.04 50.44 -5.48
N ILE A 62 -19.01 49.68 -5.98
CA ILE A 62 -19.15 49.32 -7.39
C ILE A 62 -20.13 50.29 -8.06
N SER A 63 -19.73 50.78 -9.23
CA SER A 63 -20.59 51.50 -10.18
C SER A 63 -21.44 52.60 -9.54
N LYS A 64 -20.89 53.36 -8.56
CA LYS A 64 -21.63 54.45 -7.90
C LYS A 64 -22.34 55.34 -8.94
N PRO A 65 -23.67 55.57 -8.82
CA PRO A 65 -24.57 55.10 -7.75
C PRO A 65 -25.27 53.74 -7.98
N ILE A 66 -25.24 53.16 -9.18
CA ILE A 66 -26.09 52.02 -9.58
C ILE A 66 -25.30 50.91 -10.30
N LEU A 67 -25.42 49.68 -9.82
CA LEU A 67 -25.10 48.46 -10.55
C LEU A 67 -26.34 47.94 -11.29
N LYS A 68 -26.29 47.90 -12.63
CA LYS A 68 -27.46 47.57 -13.45
C LYS A 68 -27.94 46.13 -13.27
N SER A 69 -29.22 45.90 -13.55
CA SER A 69 -29.81 44.55 -13.65
C SER A 69 -29.09 43.71 -14.71
N ASN A 70 -28.94 42.40 -14.45
CA ASN A 70 -28.29 41.44 -15.35
C ASN A 70 -26.90 41.87 -15.82
N SER A 71 -26.13 42.47 -14.91
CA SER A 71 -24.77 42.93 -15.20
C SER A 71 -23.75 42.28 -14.27
N GLN A 72 -22.50 42.23 -14.72
CA GLN A 72 -21.39 41.70 -13.95
C GLN A 72 -20.27 42.75 -13.86
N ALA A 73 -19.50 42.68 -12.79
CA ALA A 73 -18.33 43.50 -12.55
C ALA A 73 -17.16 42.61 -12.10
N VAL A 74 -15.97 42.90 -12.62
CA VAL A 74 -14.77 42.08 -12.41
C VAL A 74 -13.60 42.98 -12.07
N PHE A 75 -12.95 42.70 -10.95
CA PHE A 75 -11.86 43.50 -10.42
C PHE A 75 -10.67 42.63 -10.03
N HIS A 76 -9.46 43.11 -10.29
CA HIS A 76 -8.21 42.49 -9.83
C HIS A 76 -7.60 43.37 -8.75
N ILE A 77 -7.51 42.85 -7.53
CA ILE A 77 -6.92 43.56 -6.40
C ILE A 77 -5.54 42.98 -6.12
N THR A 78 -4.55 43.85 -5.98
CA THR A 78 -3.18 43.46 -5.66
C THR A 78 -2.85 43.88 -4.24
N TYR A 79 -2.37 42.92 -3.45
CA TYR A 79 -1.81 43.13 -2.13
C TYR A 79 -0.31 42.86 -2.16
N SER A 80 0.48 43.67 -1.46
CA SER A 80 1.86 43.34 -1.16
C SER A 80 1.95 42.52 0.12
N ILE A 81 2.93 41.64 0.17
CA ILE A 81 3.25 40.83 1.33
C ILE A 81 4.41 41.51 2.07
N SER A 82 4.22 41.85 3.35
CA SER A 82 5.26 42.43 4.20
C SER A 82 6.42 41.45 4.41
N LYS A 83 7.65 41.95 4.52
CA LYS A 83 8.82 41.10 4.84
C LYS A 83 8.74 40.50 6.25
N GLU A 84 8.04 41.17 7.15
CA GLU A 84 7.79 40.71 8.54
C GLU A 84 6.58 39.78 8.63
N SER A 85 5.83 39.63 7.53
CA SER A 85 4.68 38.75 7.52
C SER A 85 5.12 37.29 7.46
N THR A 86 4.79 36.57 8.52
CA THR A 86 4.76 35.12 8.55
C THR A 86 3.38 34.67 8.10
N PHE A 87 2.97 34.96 6.85
CA PHE A 87 1.86 34.21 6.26
C PHE A 87 2.25 32.75 6.40
N ASP A 88 1.54 32.03 7.27
CA ASP A 88 1.95 30.75 7.84
C ASP A 88 2.94 30.04 6.93
N GLN A 89 4.21 30.05 7.33
CA GLN A 89 5.36 29.46 6.63
C GLN A 89 5.25 27.93 6.56
N ASN A 90 4.03 27.40 6.51
CA ASN A 90 3.73 26.02 6.30
C ASN A 90 4.26 25.63 4.92
N VAL A 91 5.41 24.99 4.92
CA VAL A 91 5.98 24.43 3.70
C VAL A 91 5.15 23.21 3.36
N ALA A 92 4.40 23.28 2.26
CA ALA A 92 3.72 22.12 1.71
C ALA A 92 4.77 21.08 1.31
N PHE A 93 4.60 19.84 1.73
CA PHE A 93 5.45 18.72 1.32
C PHE A 93 4.59 17.52 0.90
N THR A 94 5.17 16.68 0.04
CA THR A 94 4.58 15.42 -0.38
C THR A 94 5.60 14.32 -0.14
N ALA A 95 5.36 13.54 0.90
CA ALA A 95 6.11 12.32 1.19
C ALA A 95 5.22 11.11 0.95
N ARG A 96 5.71 10.12 0.23
CA ARG A 96 4.98 8.86 -0.04
C ARG A 96 5.72 7.70 0.61
N ILE A 97 4.97 6.81 1.24
CA ILE A 97 5.47 5.55 1.79
C ILE A 97 4.84 4.43 0.97
N ASN A 98 5.65 3.51 0.46
CA ASN A 98 5.19 2.43 -0.41
C ASN A 98 5.94 1.12 -0.10
N ARG A 99 5.35 -0.02 -0.44
CA ARG A 99 6.06 -1.31 -0.45
C ARG A 99 7.00 -1.36 -1.66
N HIS A 100 8.24 -1.80 -1.46
CA HIS A 100 9.18 -2.05 -2.56
C HIS A 100 8.94 -3.42 -3.22
N GLU A 101 9.23 -3.52 -4.51
CA GLU A 101 9.02 -4.71 -5.34
C GLU A 101 9.79 -5.93 -4.82
N ASP A 102 11.03 -5.73 -4.35
CA ASP A 102 11.88 -6.80 -3.80
C ASP A 102 11.41 -7.38 -2.46
N SER A 103 10.27 -6.94 -1.92
CA SER A 103 9.71 -7.49 -0.68
C SER A 103 9.17 -8.90 -0.88
N THR A 104 9.36 -9.78 0.09
CA THR A 104 8.78 -11.12 0.13
C THR A 104 7.25 -11.04 0.18
N LEU A 105 6.61 -11.42 -0.92
CA LEU A 105 5.15 -11.46 -1.03
C LEU A 105 4.57 -12.70 -0.38
N HIS A 106 5.24 -13.84 -0.52
CA HIS A 106 4.71 -15.13 -0.12
C HIS A 106 5.84 -16.06 0.37
N ILE A 107 5.56 -16.81 1.43
CA ILE A 107 6.37 -17.94 1.90
C ILE A 107 5.47 -19.13 2.19
N ASN A 108 6.02 -20.33 2.03
CA ASN A 108 5.33 -21.58 2.33
C ASN A 108 6.14 -22.49 3.25
N PHE A 109 5.41 -23.25 4.06
CA PHE A 109 5.93 -24.32 4.91
C PHE A 109 5.25 -25.63 4.56
N THR A 110 5.99 -26.71 4.71
CA THR A 110 5.47 -28.08 4.62
C THR A 110 5.26 -28.63 6.02
N ALA A 111 4.06 -29.12 6.33
CA ALA A 111 3.70 -29.55 7.69
C ALA A 111 4.54 -30.74 8.19
N GLU A 112 4.88 -31.70 7.33
CA GLU A 112 5.57 -32.94 7.69
C GLU A 112 7.10 -32.82 7.72
N LYS A 113 7.67 -31.81 7.04
CA LYS A 113 9.11 -31.56 7.10
C LYS A 113 9.43 -30.66 8.29
N ASN A 114 10.59 -30.89 8.92
CA ASN A 114 11.24 -29.87 9.73
C ASN A 114 11.81 -28.79 8.81
N ASP A 115 10.92 -28.10 8.07
CA ASP A 115 11.28 -26.99 7.20
C ASP A 115 12.03 -25.94 8.02
N ILE A 116 13.26 -25.67 7.62
CA ILE A 116 14.11 -24.64 8.20
C ILE A 116 13.36 -23.30 8.11
N ASP A 117 13.56 -22.44 9.12
CA ASP A 117 12.95 -21.11 9.17
C ASP A 117 13.14 -20.37 7.84
N LYS A 118 12.04 -19.81 7.33
CA LYS A 118 12.02 -19.18 6.00
C LYS A 118 12.39 -17.71 6.14
N PRO A 119 13.28 -17.17 5.27
CA PRO A 119 13.63 -15.76 5.30
C PRO A 119 12.45 -14.91 4.81
N VAL A 120 12.10 -13.88 5.56
CA VAL A 120 11.12 -12.86 5.22
C VAL A 120 11.83 -11.51 5.15
N LYS A 121 11.61 -10.80 4.05
CA LYS A 121 12.16 -9.47 3.78
C LYS A 121 11.03 -8.52 3.43
N GLN A 122 10.77 -7.53 4.27
CA GLN A 122 9.77 -6.50 4.05
C GLN A 122 10.47 -5.16 3.87
N ILE A 123 10.35 -4.55 2.68
CA ILE A 123 11.06 -3.32 2.33
C ILE A 123 10.06 -2.18 2.16
N LEU A 124 10.21 -1.15 2.99
CA LEU A 124 9.45 0.09 2.90
C LEU A 124 10.28 1.13 2.15
N LYS A 125 9.70 1.75 1.13
CA LYS A 125 10.27 2.85 0.36
C LYS A 125 9.59 4.15 0.78
N VAL A 126 10.38 5.12 1.21
CA VAL A 126 9.92 6.48 1.50
C VAL A 126 10.53 7.43 0.47
N GLU A 127 9.71 8.23 -0.19
CA GLU A 127 10.14 9.17 -1.22
C GLU A 127 9.58 10.57 -1.00
N ASN A 128 10.40 11.58 -1.29
CA ASN A 128 10.04 12.99 -1.20
C ASN A 128 10.13 13.64 -2.59
N ASP A 129 9.00 14.05 -3.15
CA ASP A 129 8.94 14.58 -4.52
C ASP A 129 9.12 16.11 -4.59
N PHE A 130 9.19 16.80 -3.45
CA PHE A 130 9.03 18.25 -3.41
C PHE A 130 10.24 19.04 -2.87
N ARG A 131 10.29 19.32 -1.57
CA ARG A 131 11.34 20.14 -0.92
C ARG A 131 11.90 19.39 0.27
N GLU A 132 13.12 19.75 0.67
CA GLU A 132 13.76 19.17 1.84
C GLU A 132 12.83 19.17 3.06
N LEU A 133 12.74 18.02 3.72
CA LEU A 133 11.86 17.79 4.85
C LEU A 133 12.56 16.95 5.90
N SER A 134 12.47 17.40 7.15
CA SER A 134 12.86 16.60 8.31
C SER A 134 11.63 16.03 8.99
N PHE A 135 11.62 14.72 9.19
CA PHE A 135 10.48 13.98 9.73
C PHE A 135 10.90 12.67 10.37
N LYS A 136 9.97 12.00 11.06
CA LYS A 136 10.18 10.69 11.67
C LYS A 136 9.32 9.64 10.98
N VAL A 137 9.88 8.45 10.82
CA VAL A 137 9.13 7.27 10.40
C VAL A 137 9.03 6.33 11.58
N PHE A 138 7.81 5.97 11.95
CA PHE A 138 7.53 4.96 12.97
C PHE A 138 7.18 3.65 12.28
N ILE A 139 7.98 2.61 12.50
CA ILE A 139 7.78 1.28 11.93
C ILE A 139 7.39 0.32 13.05
N ARG A 140 6.28 -0.39 12.90
CA ARG A 140 5.80 -1.39 13.85
C ARG A 140 5.88 -2.77 13.22
N VAL A 141 6.61 -3.66 13.87
CA VAL A 141 6.85 -5.03 13.42
C VAL A 141 6.28 -6.00 14.45
N PRO A 142 5.36 -6.90 14.09
CA PRO A 142 4.91 -7.99 14.97
C PRO A 142 6.09 -8.87 15.36
N VAL A 143 6.33 -9.05 16.65
CA VAL A 143 7.45 -9.85 17.17
C VAL A 143 7.00 -11.11 17.92
N MET A 144 5.88 -11.06 18.65
CA MET A 144 5.34 -12.22 19.37
C MET A 144 3.83 -12.34 19.22
N LEU A 145 3.35 -13.56 19.01
CA LEU A 145 1.93 -13.89 18.95
C LEU A 145 1.58 -14.83 20.12
N GLY A 146 0.90 -14.31 21.13
CA GLY A 146 0.78 -14.98 22.43
C GLY A 146 2.17 -15.22 23.02
N ASP A 147 2.47 -16.47 23.36
CA ASP A 147 3.78 -16.88 23.90
C ASP A 147 4.77 -17.36 22.83
N LYS A 148 4.41 -17.28 21.54
CA LYS A 148 5.25 -17.74 20.44
C LYS A 148 5.93 -16.59 19.72
N SER A 149 7.25 -16.67 19.57
CA SER A 149 8.00 -15.72 18.74
C SER A 149 7.64 -15.89 17.26
N ILE A 150 7.45 -14.77 16.57
CA ILE A 150 7.21 -14.74 15.12
C ILE A 150 8.54 -14.91 14.37
N TRP A 151 9.61 -14.32 14.88
CA TRP A 151 10.94 -14.35 14.29
C TRP A 151 11.87 -15.28 15.08
N THR A 152 12.68 -16.06 14.39
CA THR A 152 13.73 -16.89 15.03
C THR A 152 14.87 -16.03 15.54
N ASN A 153 15.20 -14.97 14.80
CA ASN A 153 16.20 -14.00 15.19
C ASN A 153 15.66 -13.26 16.42
N LYS A 154 16.33 -13.38 17.57
CA LYS A 154 15.83 -12.88 18.86
C LYS A 154 15.50 -11.37 18.84
N ASN A 155 16.22 -10.59 18.02
CA ASN A 155 16.00 -9.17 17.85
C ASN A 155 15.94 -8.81 16.36
N ILE A 156 14.81 -8.26 15.93
CA ILE A 156 14.71 -7.57 14.63
C ILE A 156 15.38 -6.21 14.79
N GLU A 157 16.28 -5.90 13.87
CA GLU A 157 16.95 -4.61 13.77
C GLU A 157 16.66 -4.00 12.40
N ILE A 158 16.43 -2.69 12.38
CA ILE A 158 16.21 -1.93 11.15
C ILE A 158 17.34 -0.89 11.09
N PRO A 159 18.19 -0.89 10.04
CA PRO A 159 19.26 0.09 9.89
C PRO A 159 18.74 1.52 9.99
N ASP A 160 19.53 2.39 10.63
CA ASP A 160 19.21 3.82 10.86
C ASP A 160 17.94 4.08 11.69
N CYS A 161 17.48 3.08 12.45
CA CYS A 161 16.32 3.18 13.32
C CYS A 161 16.63 2.72 14.74
N VAL A 162 15.95 3.33 15.71
CA VAL A 162 16.09 3.00 17.14
C VAL A 162 14.80 2.36 17.64
N LYS A 163 14.89 1.19 18.27
CA LYS A 163 13.76 0.55 18.95
C LYS A 163 13.34 1.42 20.15
N GLN A 164 12.10 1.90 20.14
CA GLN A 164 11.56 2.78 21.17
C GLN A 164 10.92 1.99 22.31
N ARG A 165 10.04 1.04 21.97
CA ARG A 165 9.25 0.27 22.93
C ARG A 165 8.68 -0.99 22.30
N ASP A 166 8.25 -1.90 23.16
CA ASP A 166 7.37 -3.00 22.81
C ASP A 166 5.92 -2.63 23.11
N LEU A 167 5.05 -2.82 22.13
CA LEU A 167 3.62 -2.60 22.19
C LEU A 167 2.91 -3.91 22.49
N GLN A 168 2.02 -3.87 23.48
CA GLN A 168 1.15 -5.01 23.79
C GLN A 168 -0.04 -5.06 22.82
N PRO A 169 -0.54 -6.25 22.46
CA PRO A 169 -1.69 -6.39 21.59
C PRO A 169 -2.96 -5.83 22.25
N VAL A 170 -3.82 -5.19 21.45
CA VAL A 170 -5.11 -4.66 21.92
C VAL A 170 -6.13 -5.79 22.11
N ILE A 171 -6.05 -6.82 21.26
CA ILE A 171 -6.96 -7.96 21.22
C ILE A 171 -6.25 -9.18 21.80
N THR A 172 -6.76 -9.69 22.91
CA THR A 172 -6.19 -10.86 23.60
C THR A 172 -6.74 -12.20 23.08
N ASP A 173 -8.01 -12.26 22.65
CA ASP A 173 -8.57 -13.42 21.92
C ASP A 173 -8.22 -13.33 20.42
N PHE A 174 -6.94 -13.46 20.11
CA PHE A 174 -6.42 -13.37 18.76
C PHE A 174 -6.85 -14.54 17.87
N VAL A 175 -7.23 -15.69 18.45
CA VAL A 175 -7.59 -16.90 17.69
C VAL A 175 -8.83 -16.65 16.83
N LYS A 176 -9.85 -15.99 17.38
CA LYS A 176 -11.08 -15.68 16.66
C LYS A 176 -10.85 -14.69 15.50
N VAL A 177 -9.98 -13.70 15.70
CA VAL A 177 -9.64 -12.71 14.69
C VAL A 177 -8.81 -13.34 13.57
N ILE A 178 -7.79 -14.11 13.90
CA ILE A 178 -6.92 -14.75 12.90
C ILE A 178 -7.71 -15.76 12.06
N LYS A 179 -8.62 -16.54 12.65
CA LYS A 179 -9.48 -17.46 11.87
C LYS A 179 -10.42 -16.75 10.89
N LYS A 180 -10.80 -15.51 11.18
CA LYS A 180 -11.73 -14.74 10.36
C LYS A 180 -10.97 -13.93 9.30
N ASP A 181 -10.04 -13.10 9.76
CA ASP A 181 -9.40 -12.07 8.95
C ASP A 181 -8.05 -12.53 8.38
N HIS A 182 -7.48 -13.63 8.88
CA HIS A 182 -6.20 -14.20 8.42
C HIS A 182 -5.05 -13.19 8.46
N VAL A 183 -5.03 -12.30 9.46
CA VAL A 183 -4.03 -11.22 9.60
C VAL A 183 -3.35 -11.28 10.96
N VAL A 184 -2.03 -11.16 10.96
CA VAL A 184 -1.19 -10.97 12.15
C VAL A 184 -0.55 -9.58 12.07
N ASN A 185 -1.08 -8.65 12.85
CA ASN A 185 -0.62 -7.27 12.97
C ASN A 185 -0.53 -6.86 14.45
N CYS A 186 -0.18 -5.60 14.74
CA CYS A 186 -0.03 -5.10 16.11
C CYS A 186 -1.33 -5.00 16.93
N SER A 187 -2.50 -5.26 16.33
CA SER A 187 -3.75 -5.36 17.09
C SER A 187 -3.87 -6.70 17.82
N VAL A 188 -3.30 -7.77 17.24
CA VAL A 188 -3.41 -9.15 17.74
C VAL A 188 -2.07 -9.74 18.25
N ALA A 189 -0.95 -9.14 17.86
CA ALA A 189 0.39 -9.55 18.25
C ALA A 189 1.13 -8.42 19.00
N ALA A 190 2.05 -8.80 19.89
CA ALA A 190 3.00 -7.85 20.47
C ALA A 190 3.97 -7.37 19.39
N CYS A 191 4.24 -6.06 19.35
CA CYS A 191 5.03 -5.42 18.29
C CYS A 191 6.21 -4.63 18.84
N ALA A 192 7.33 -4.64 18.14
CA ALA A 192 8.41 -3.67 18.36
C ALA A 192 8.14 -2.41 17.54
N GLU A 193 8.17 -1.24 18.18
CA GLU A 193 8.07 0.07 17.51
C GLU A 193 9.45 0.69 17.36
N PHE A 194 9.84 0.99 16.13
CA PHE A 194 11.10 1.63 15.75
C PHE A 194 10.84 3.07 15.32
N SER A 195 11.71 4.00 15.74
CA SER A 195 11.72 5.39 15.29
C SER A 195 12.95 5.62 14.43
N CYS A 196 12.73 6.11 13.21
CA CYS A 196 13.78 6.44 12.26
C CYS A 196 13.72 7.94 11.99
N ASP A 197 14.77 8.68 12.37
CA ASP A 197 14.89 10.10 12.05
C ASP A 197 15.34 10.27 10.59
N ASN A 198 14.75 11.23 9.89
CA ASN A 198 14.97 11.43 8.47
C ASN A 198 15.07 12.89 8.10
N THR A 199 15.97 13.14 7.14
CA THR A 199 16.03 14.37 6.36
C THR A 199 16.16 13.95 4.91
N LEU A 200 15.14 14.21 4.10
CA LEU A 200 15.12 13.84 2.69
C LEU A 200 15.03 15.10 1.84
N ILE A 201 15.96 15.28 0.90
CA ILE A 201 15.91 16.35 -0.10
C ILE A 201 14.94 16.00 -1.23
N LYS A 202 14.77 16.92 -2.18
CA LYS A 202 13.91 16.71 -3.35
C LYS A 202 14.37 15.51 -4.19
N ASN A 203 13.41 14.66 -4.58
CA ASN A 203 13.58 13.44 -5.38
C ASN A 203 14.44 12.36 -4.70
N GLU A 204 14.69 12.49 -3.40
CA GLU A 204 15.44 11.50 -2.64
C GLU A 204 14.50 10.37 -2.17
N ARG A 205 15.07 9.17 -2.02
CA ARG A 205 14.36 7.96 -1.60
C ARG A 205 15.17 7.26 -0.54
N LYS A 206 14.50 6.78 0.50
CA LYS A 206 15.10 5.94 1.55
C LYS A 206 14.36 4.63 1.68
N PHE A 207 15.11 3.58 2.00
CA PHE A 207 14.59 2.22 2.12
C PHE A 207 14.80 1.69 3.53
N TYR A 208 13.78 1.05 4.09
CA TYR A 208 13.84 0.37 5.37
C TYR A 208 13.62 -1.11 5.16
N ASN A 209 14.62 -1.90 5.56
CA ASN A 209 14.63 -3.34 5.40
C ASN A 209 14.31 -3.99 6.73
N ILE A 210 13.13 -4.60 6.83
CA ILE A 210 12.78 -5.51 7.91
C ILE A 210 13.11 -6.91 7.43
N THR A 211 14.16 -7.50 7.99
CA THR A 211 14.63 -8.84 7.60
C THR A 211 14.71 -9.77 8.80
N GLY A 212 14.22 -10.99 8.63
CA GLY A 212 14.39 -12.03 9.62
C GLY A 212 13.88 -13.37 9.11
N ASN A 213 14.20 -14.43 9.84
CA ASN A 213 13.66 -15.74 9.55
C ASN A 213 12.43 -15.98 10.43
N THR A 214 11.38 -16.56 9.87
CA THR A 214 10.20 -16.98 10.63
C THR A 214 10.07 -18.49 10.62
N GLY A 215 9.80 -19.05 11.80
CA GLY A 215 9.43 -20.45 11.99
C GLY A 215 7.96 -20.62 12.37
N LEU A 216 7.14 -19.56 12.24
CA LEU A 216 5.75 -19.59 12.68
C LEU A 216 4.85 -20.35 11.70
N ARG A 217 4.68 -21.65 11.95
CA ARG A 217 3.85 -22.57 11.15
C ARG A 217 2.42 -22.64 11.65
N ALA A 218 1.70 -21.51 11.62
CA ALA A 218 0.34 -21.42 12.16
C ALA A 218 -0.67 -21.02 11.07
N ALA A 219 -1.27 -22.00 10.39
CA ALA A 219 -2.32 -21.78 9.39
C ALA A 219 -1.92 -20.80 8.26
N VAL A 220 -2.88 -20.43 7.41
CA VAL A 220 -2.69 -19.41 6.36
C VAL A 220 -2.95 -18.03 6.97
N PHE A 221 -2.00 -17.09 6.86
CA PHE A 221 -2.17 -15.73 7.36
C PHE A 221 -1.28 -14.71 6.63
N GLN A 222 -1.58 -13.43 6.79
CA GLN A 222 -0.75 -12.32 6.36
C GLN A 222 0.00 -11.74 7.56
N LEU A 223 1.33 -11.78 7.51
CA LEU A 223 2.19 -11.07 8.45
C LEU A 223 2.30 -9.60 8.04
N VAL A 224 1.76 -8.70 8.84
CA VAL A 224 1.58 -7.29 8.49
C VAL A 224 2.41 -6.38 9.40
N SER A 225 3.43 -5.76 8.82
CA SER A 225 4.12 -4.63 9.46
C SER A 225 3.48 -3.32 9.00
N SER A 226 3.55 -2.27 9.82
CA SER A 226 2.97 -0.96 9.49
C SER A 226 3.98 0.14 9.65
N ALA A 227 3.90 1.17 8.82
CA ALA A 227 4.71 2.38 8.94
C ALA A 227 3.83 3.63 8.89
N SER A 228 4.16 4.61 9.72
CA SER A 228 3.52 5.93 9.72
C SER A 228 4.55 7.05 9.74
N LEU A 229 4.23 8.13 9.04
CA LEU A 229 5.04 9.34 9.03
C LEU A 229 4.60 10.29 10.15
N ASP A 230 5.55 10.90 10.86
CA ASP A 230 5.28 11.99 11.81
C ASP A 230 6.16 13.20 11.49
N TYR A 231 5.58 14.39 11.57
CA TYR A 231 6.23 15.63 11.13
C TYR A 231 5.76 16.82 11.95
N ASP A 232 6.57 17.90 11.94
CA ASP A 232 6.26 19.13 12.65
C ASP A 232 5.11 19.90 11.97
N LYS A 233 3.89 19.69 12.46
CA LYS A 233 2.65 20.33 11.95
C LYS A 233 2.64 21.85 12.13
N SER A 234 3.56 22.42 12.91
CA SER A 234 3.71 23.88 13.05
C SER A 234 4.54 24.49 11.92
N LYS A 235 5.30 23.67 11.18
CA LYS A 235 6.20 24.10 10.09
C LYS A 235 5.79 23.57 8.73
N TYR A 236 5.07 22.44 8.70
CA TYR A 236 4.80 21.70 7.48
C TYR A 236 3.33 21.34 7.35
N VAL A 237 2.81 21.36 6.13
CA VAL A 237 1.47 20.86 5.79
C VAL A 237 1.61 19.73 4.80
N PHE A 238 1.03 18.57 5.12
CA PHE A 238 1.02 17.42 4.22
C PHE A 238 0.05 17.69 3.08
N PHE A 239 0.57 17.78 1.86
CA PHE A 239 -0.24 17.98 0.67
C PHE A 239 -0.64 16.61 0.10
N SER A 240 -1.90 16.23 0.34
CA SER A 240 -2.58 15.12 -0.33
C SER A 240 -3.80 15.65 -1.08
N SER A 241 -4.13 15.01 -2.19
CA SER A 241 -5.38 15.21 -2.91
C SER A 241 -6.61 14.83 -2.04
N ASP A 242 -6.38 14.05 -0.99
CA ASP A 242 -7.40 13.56 -0.07
C ASP A 242 -7.61 14.58 1.04
N SER A 243 -8.86 14.96 1.28
CA SER A 243 -9.28 16.08 2.14
C SER A 243 -8.87 15.98 3.62
N GLN A 244 -8.28 14.86 4.06
CA GLN A 244 -7.98 14.62 5.47
C GLN A 244 -6.61 15.16 5.94
N GLN A 245 -5.70 15.58 5.04
CA GLN A 245 -4.36 16.10 5.38
C GLN A 245 -3.59 15.20 6.40
N THR A 246 -3.93 13.91 6.47
CA THR A 246 -3.40 12.98 7.47
C THR A 246 -2.08 12.40 6.97
N ALA A 247 -1.12 12.27 7.88
CA ALA A 247 0.15 11.63 7.56
C ALA A 247 -0.09 10.20 7.03
N PRO A 248 0.59 9.79 5.95
CA PRO A 248 0.35 8.49 5.34
C PRO A 248 0.74 7.37 6.29
N SER A 249 -0.18 6.42 6.48
CA SER A 249 0.09 5.14 7.14
C SER A 249 -0.03 4.02 6.12
N VAL A 250 1.01 3.19 5.99
CA VAL A 250 1.04 2.07 5.03
C VAL A 250 1.29 0.75 5.75
N GLN A 251 0.67 -0.30 5.20
CA GLN A 251 0.84 -1.67 5.64
C GLN A 251 1.61 -2.47 4.59
N ILE A 252 2.53 -3.32 5.03
CA ILE A 252 3.29 -4.24 4.19
C ILE A 252 3.02 -5.66 4.66
N ASN A 253 2.55 -6.50 3.74
CA ASN A 253 2.00 -7.81 4.04
C ASN A 253 2.85 -8.89 3.37
N THR A 254 3.13 -9.97 4.10
CA THR A 254 3.72 -11.21 3.57
C THR A 254 2.76 -12.35 3.85
N GLN A 255 2.32 -13.06 2.81
CA GLN A 255 1.43 -14.21 2.94
C GLN A 255 2.23 -15.44 3.36
N VAL A 256 1.81 -16.06 4.46
CA VAL A 256 2.40 -17.26 5.04
C VAL A 256 1.39 -18.39 4.89
N GLU A 257 1.79 -19.47 4.23
CA GLU A 257 0.94 -20.65 4.05
C GLU A 257 1.63 -21.91 4.57
N VAL A 258 0.84 -22.77 5.18
CA VAL A 258 1.29 -24.10 5.60
C VAL A 258 0.52 -25.12 4.78
N TYR A 259 1.26 -25.84 3.93
CA TYR A 259 0.72 -26.93 3.14
C TYR A 259 0.94 -28.26 3.86
N GLU A 260 -0.10 -29.08 3.90
CA GLU A 260 0.04 -30.49 4.24
C GLU A 260 0.53 -31.24 3.00
N GLU A 261 1.63 -31.98 3.12
CA GLU A 261 2.06 -32.89 2.04
C GLU A 261 0.98 -33.98 1.94
N VAL A 262 0.27 -34.03 0.81
CA VAL A 262 -0.72 -35.08 0.59
C VAL A 262 0.03 -36.38 0.29
N ASN A 263 0.10 -37.27 1.29
CA ASN A 263 0.70 -38.59 1.13
C ASN A 263 -0.20 -39.52 0.32
N LEU A 264 -0.16 -39.37 -1.01
CA LEU A 264 -0.90 -40.20 -1.97
C LEU A 264 -0.40 -41.65 -2.05
N THR A 265 0.60 -42.04 -1.26
CA THR A 265 1.17 -43.40 -1.27
C THR A 265 0.09 -44.44 -0.98
N LYS A 266 -0.85 -44.14 -0.07
CA LYS A 266 -1.96 -45.04 0.25
C LYS A 266 -2.93 -45.17 -0.93
N GLU A 267 -3.33 -44.06 -1.54
CA GLU A 267 -4.19 -44.03 -2.72
C GLU A 267 -3.54 -44.75 -3.91
N ILE A 268 -2.24 -44.56 -4.14
CA ILE A 268 -1.48 -45.22 -5.21
C ILE A 268 -1.43 -46.74 -4.97
N ILE A 269 -1.15 -47.20 -3.75
CA ILE A 269 -1.13 -48.65 -3.43
C ILE A 269 -2.50 -49.27 -3.70
N VAL A 270 -3.58 -48.60 -3.29
CA VAL A 270 -4.95 -49.08 -3.55
C VAL A 270 -5.26 -49.11 -5.04
N GLY A 271 -4.87 -48.07 -5.78
CA GLY A 271 -5.05 -48.01 -7.24
C GLY A 271 -4.31 -49.11 -7.98
N VAL A 272 -3.06 -49.41 -7.59
CA VAL A 272 -2.24 -50.46 -8.21
C VAL A 272 -2.81 -51.84 -7.92
N ILE A 273 -3.17 -52.15 -6.67
CA ILE A 273 -3.76 -53.45 -6.31
C ILE A 273 -5.10 -53.65 -7.02
N GLY A 274 -5.96 -52.62 -7.03
CA GLY A 274 -7.23 -52.66 -7.73
C GLY A 274 -7.08 -52.84 -9.24
N GLY A 275 -6.14 -52.11 -9.86
CA GLY A 275 -5.83 -52.22 -11.29
C GLY A 275 -5.30 -53.59 -11.68
N LEU A 276 -4.40 -54.17 -10.88
CA LEU A 276 -3.86 -55.52 -11.11
C LEU A 276 -4.94 -56.60 -10.97
N LEU A 277 -5.82 -56.49 -9.97
CA LEU A 277 -6.95 -57.41 -9.81
C LEU A 277 -7.92 -57.33 -10.99
N LEU A 278 -8.26 -56.12 -11.43
CA LEU A 278 -9.11 -55.90 -12.60
C LEU A 278 -8.47 -56.50 -13.86
N LEU A 279 -7.17 -56.26 -14.07
CA LEU A 279 -6.42 -56.82 -15.18
C LEU A 279 -6.47 -58.34 -15.18
N ALA A 280 -6.22 -58.98 -14.03
CA ALA A 280 -6.26 -60.44 -13.89
C ALA A 280 -7.65 -61.01 -14.23
N VAL A 281 -8.72 -60.37 -13.78
CA VAL A 281 -10.11 -60.76 -14.09
C VAL A 281 -10.40 -60.64 -15.59
N ILE A 282 -9.99 -59.54 -16.22
CA ILE A 282 -10.16 -59.33 -17.66
C ILE A 282 -9.35 -60.37 -18.46
N THR A 283 -8.10 -60.62 -18.09
CA THR A 283 -7.26 -61.64 -18.75
C THR A 283 -7.89 -63.03 -18.64
N ALA A 284 -8.41 -63.41 -17.47
CA ALA A 284 -9.10 -64.69 -17.29
C ALA A 284 -10.38 -64.80 -18.14
N ALA A 285 -11.18 -63.73 -18.21
CA ALA A 285 -12.37 -63.67 -19.04
C ALA A 285 -12.03 -63.78 -20.55
N LEU A 286 -11.03 -63.02 -21.02
CA LEU A 286 -10.54 -63.06 -22.40
C LEU A 286 -9.93 -64.43 -22.75
N TYR A 287 -9.22 -65.06 -21.82
CA TYR A 287 -8.70 -66.41 -21.99
C TYR A 287 -9.83 -67.43 -22.14
N LYS A 288 -10.85 -67.37 -21.26
CA LYS A 288 -12.03 -68.24 -21.33
C LYS A 288 -12.88 -67.99 -22.58
N ALA A 289 -12.95 -66.76 -23.06
CA ALA A 289 -13.60 -66.39 -24.32
C ALA A 289 -12.79 -66.78 -25.57
N GLY A 290 -11.59 -67.34 -25.41
CA GLY A 290 -10.77 -67.83 -26.51
C GLY A 290 -9.98 -66.74 -27.26
N PHE A 291 -9.91 -65.52 -26.73
CA PHE A 291 -9.23 -64.39 -27.38
C PHE A 291 -7.70 -64.57 -27.43
N PHE A 292 -7.12 -65.27 -26.44
CA PHE A 292 -5.68 -65.55 -26.36
C PHE A 292 -5.27 -66.92 -26.92
N LYS A 293 -6.14 -67.58 -27.71
CA LYS A 293 -5.74 -68.76 -28.51
C LYS A 293 -4.81 -68.30 -29.62
N SER A 294 -3.53 -68.18 -29.28
CA SER A 294 -2.49 -67.76 -30.19
C SER A 294 -2.28 -68.82 -31.29
N GLN A 295 -2.30 -68.37 -32.54
CA GLN A 295 -1.83 -69.13 -33.71
C GLN A 295 -0.36 -69.60 -33.56
N TYR A 296 0.37 -69.16 -32.53
CA TYR A 296 1.71 -69.66 -32.20
C TYR A 296 1.77 -71.17 -31.97
N LYS A 297 0.71 -71.78 -31.44
CA LYS A 297 0.64 -73.25 -31.31
C LYS A 297 0.57 -73.94 -32.69
N GLN A 298 -0.13 -73.32 -33.65
CA GLN A 298 -0.20 -73.81 -35.02
C GLN A 298 1.10 -73.56 -35.79
N MET A 299 1.83 -72.48 -35.49
CA MET A 299 3.12 -72.18 -36.14
C MET A 299 4.26 -73.08 -35.66
N LEU A 300 4.25 -73.54 -34.40
CA LEU A 300 5.19 -74.56 -33.89
C LEU A 300 4.94 -75.94 -34.50
N GLU A 301 3.67 -76.36 -34.59
CA GLU A 301 3.28 -77.65 -35.19
C GLU A 301 3.62 -77.71 -36.70
N ASN A 302 3.45 -76.60 -37.43
CA ASN A 302 3.82 -76.51 -38.84
C ASN A 302 5.34 -76.43 -39.09
N ALA A 303 6.12 -75.92 -38.12
CA ALA A 303 7.59 -75.85 -38.23
C ALA A 303 8.28 -77.19 -37.93
N GLU A 304 7.67 -78.06 -37.12
CA GLU A 304 8.17 -79.43 -36.86
C GLU A 304 7.83 -80.43 -37.98
N GLN A 305 7.00 -80.04 -38.97
CA GLN A 305 6.50 -80.93 -40.02
C GLN A 305 7.10 -80.68 -41.42
N SER A 306 8.21 -79.94 -41.52
CA SER A 306 9.02 -79.86 -42.76
C SER A 306 10.09 -80.97 -42.78
N PRO A 307 10.05 -81.93 -43.71
CA PRO A 307 11.16 -82.85 -43.92
C PRO A 307 12.32 -82.15 -44.65
N GLU A 308 13.52 -82.22 -44.08
CA GLU A 308 14.77 -82.08 -44.85
C GLU A 308 14.91 -83.30 -45.78
N GLU A 309 14.64 -83.16 -47.07
CA GLU A 309 15.24 -84.03 -48.08
C GLU A 309 16.62 -83.46 -48.46
N GLY A 310 17.66 -84.06 -47.87
CA GLY A 310 19.05 -83.88 -48.29
C GLY A 310 19.42 -84.74 -49.52
N PRO A 311 20.55 -84.43 -50.19
CA PRO A 311 20.85 -84.83 -51.56
C PRO A 311 21.38 -86.27 -51.71
N ILE A 312 21.18 -86.89 -52.87
CA ILE A 312 21.96 -88.06 -53.32
C ILE A 312 22.61 -87.76 -54.67
N THR A 313 23.92 -88.00 -54.70
CA THR A 313 24.86 -87.84 -55.80
C THR A 313 24.84 -89.09 -56.70
N GLN A 314 24.53 -88.93 -57.99
CA GLN A 314 25.31 -89.38 -59.16
C GLN A 314 24.62 -88.94 -60.45
#